data_AF-A0AAP0IK69-F1
#
_entry.id   AF-A0AAP0IK69-F1
#
_cell.length_a   1.000
_cell.length_b   1.000
_cell.length_c   1.000
_cell.angle_alpha   90.00
_cell.angle_beta   90.00
_cell.angle_gamma   90.00
#
_symmetry.space_group_name_H-M   'P 1'
#
loop_
_entity.id
_entity.type
_entity.pdbx_description
1 polymer ?
#
loop_
_entity_poly.entity_id
_entity_poly.type
_entity_poly.pdbx_seq_one_letter_code
_entity_poly.pdbx_strand_id
1 'polypeptide(L)'
;MTMSWMIKMTMIPRRVWAISAFRSRAPSSSPCPVADVVVADPDLLSLIPPLPPKNVDKPSLLQPRVVVFDGVCHLCHSGVKWVISVDKYRKIKFCCLQSKAAEPYLEYCGVTREEVLRRFVFVEGPGSCYQASTAALQVISYLPLPYSALSAFLIIPKPLRDSVYDYVAKHRYDWFGKENQCIVMKEQELLDRFIDREEIIGSK
;
A
#
# COMPACT_ATOMS: atom_id res chain seq x y z
N MET A 1 -30.57 6.31 -48.56
CA MET A 1 -30.52 5.15 -47.65
C MET A 1 -30.10 5.65 -46.28
N THR A 2 -31.05 5.74 -45.34
CA THR A 2 -30.84 6.34 -44.00
C THR A 2 -30.88 5.23 -42.95
N MET A 3 -29.84 5.10 -42.13
CA MET A 3 -29.86 4.23 -40.94
C MET A 3 -29.52 5.04 -39.69
N SER A 4 -30.59 5.54 -39.07
CA SER A 4 -30.58 6.02 -37.69
C SER A 4 -30.46 4.82 -36.74
N TRP A 5 -29.55 4.87 -35.78
CA TRP A 5 -29.49 3.93 -34.65
C TRP A 5 -29.70 4.68 -33.33
N MET A 6 -30.97 4.91 -33.01
CA MET A 6 -31.39 5.26 -31.65
C MET A 6 -31.22 4.04 -30.73
N ILE A 7 -30.32 4.13 -29.75
CA ILE A 7 -30.29 3.18 -28.63
C ILE A 7 -31.20 3.73 -27.52
N LYS A 8 -32.36 3.09 -27.32
CA LYS A 8 -33.32 3.44 -26.28
C LYS A 8 -32.76 3.11 -24.89
N MET A 9 -32.72 4.11 -24.01
CA MET A 9 -32.65 3.89 -22.57
C MET A 9 -33.94 3.20 -22.09
N THR A 10 -33.82 2.04 -21.45
CA THR A 10 -34.95 1.39 -20.74
C THR A 10 -34.81 1.59 -19.24
N MET A 11 -35.81 2.25 -18.64
CA MET A 11 -35.91 2.46 -17.19
C MET A 11 -35.99 1.14 -16.41
N ILE A 12 -35.36 1.10 -15.23
CA ILE A 12 -35.57 0.07 -14.21
C ILE A 12 -36.26 0.76 -13.01
N PRO A 13 -37.40 0.26 -12.52
CA PRO A 13 -38.22 0.99 -11.54
C PRO A 13 -37.67 0.89 -10.11
N ARG A 14 -37.61 2.04 -9.44
CA ARG A 14 -37.41 2.14 -7.98
C ARG A 14 -38.59 1.50 -7.24
N ARG A 15 -38.35 0.54 -6.35
CA ARG A 15 -39.34 0.10 -5.36
C ARG A 15 -39.16 0.82 -4.03
N VAL A 16 -40.21 1.53 -3.65
CA VAL A 16 -40.38 2.19 -2.35
C VAL A 16 -40.74 1.12 -1.31
N TRP A 17 -40.17 1.19 -0.10
CA TRP A 17 -40.74 0.56 1.09
C TRP A 17 -40.94 1.61 2.18
N ALA A 18 -42.08 1.50 2.86
CA ALA A 18 -42.66 2.58 3.63
C ALA A 18 -42.10 2.68 5.05
N ILE A 19 -42.08 3.90 5.58
CA ILE A 19 -41.85 4.20 6.99
C ILE A 19 -43.14 3.87 7.74
N SER A 20 -43.05 3.05 8.79
CA SER A 20 -44.11 2.93 9.80
C SER A 20 -43.58 3.43 11.14
N ALA A 21 -44.15 4.53 11.63
CA ALA A 21 -43.84 5.06 12.95
C ALA A 21 -44.64 4.30 14.01
N PHE A 22 -43.98 3.90 15.10
CA PHE A 22 -44.67 3.53 16.33
C PHE A 22 -44.00 4.22 17.51
N ARG A 23 -44.74 5.07 18.22
CA ARG A 23 -44.23 5.90 19.31
C ARG A 23 -44.98 5.61 20.61
N SER A 24 -44.22 5.62 21.70
CA SER A 24 -44.63 5.86 23.10
C SER A 24 -45.56 4.85 23.79
N ARG A 25 -45.04 4.23 24.86
CA ARG A 25 -45.31 4.68 26.24
C ARG A 25 -44.23 4.23 27.25
N ALA A 26 -43.86 5.14 28.15
CA ALA A 26 -43.38 4.84 29.51
C ALA A 26 -44.59 4.95 30.47
N PRO A 27 -44.55 4.61 31.79
CA PRO A 27 -43.50 4.90 32.80
C PRO A 27 -42.87 3.59 33.35
N SER A 28 -42.24 3.44 34.54
CA SER A 28 -42.10 4.29 35.74
C SER A 28 -40.80 4.09 36.53
N SER A 29 -40.61 4.94 37.54
CA SER A 29 -39.52 5.03 38.52
C SER A 29 -39.55 4.03 39.69
N SER A 30 -38.38 3.57 40.15
CA SER A 30 -37.86 3.82 41.52
C SER A 30 -36.39 3.35 41.67
N PRO A 31 -35.59 3.92 42.61
CA PRO A 31 -34.14 3.66 42.71
C PRO A 31 -33.72 2.86 43.98
N CYS A 32 -32.56 2.20 43.93
CA CYS A 32 -31.59 1.89 45.01
C CYS A 32 -30.66 0.73 44.61
N PRO A 33 -29.48 0.55 45.24
CA PRO A 33 -28.52 1.56 45.71
C PRO A 33 -27.12 1.37 45.05
N VAL A 34 -26.18 2.28 45.33
CA VAL A 34 -24.75 2.02 45.07
C VAL A 34 -24.22 0.96 46.04
N ALA A 35 -23.46 0.01 45.53
CA ALA A 35 -22.64 -0.89 46.31
C ALA A 35 -21.28 -1.04 45.62
N ASP A 36 -20.23 -0.49 46.23
CA ASP A 36 -18.85 -0.69 45.82
C ASP A 36 -18.44 -2.14 46.06
N VAL A 37 -17.97 -2.84 45.03
CA VAL A 37 -17.03 -3.95 45.18
C VAL A 37 -15.95 -3.85 44.11
N VAL A 38 -14.86 -3.16 44.45
CA VAL A 38 -13.59 -3.30 43.75
C VAL A 38 -12.82 -4.42 44.42
N VAL A 39 -12.92 -5.63 43.89
CA VAL A 39 -11.81 -6.60 43.90
C VAL A 39 -11.78 -7.23 42.51
N ALA A 40 -10.67 -7.05 41.81
CA ALA A 40 -10.40 -7.82 40.60
C ALA A 40 -10.01 -9.23 41.03
N ASP A 41 -10.79 -10.24 40.62
CA ASP A 41 -10.36 -11.63 40.72
C ASP A 41 -9.12 -11.81 39.84
N PRO A 42 -7.96 -12.22 40.39
CA PRO A 42 -6.76 -12.45 39.58
C PRO A 42 -6.96 -13.60 38.58
N ASP A 43 -7.88 -14.53 38.88
CA ASP A 43 -8.28 -15.62 38.00
C ASP A 43 -9.24 -15.18 36.87
N LEU A 44 -9.83 -13.97 36.92
CA LEU A 44 -10.63 -13.48 35.79
C LEU A 44 -9.75 -12.96 34.63
N LEU A 45 -8.48 -12.62 34.91
CA LEU A 45 -7.55 -12.16 33.86
C LEU A 45 -7.03 -13.31 32.99
N SER A 46 -6.99 -14.54 33.52
CA SER A 46 -6.62 -15.77 32.81
C SER A 46 -7.79 -16.38 32.02
N LEU A 47 -9.03 -16.00 32.38
CA LEU A 47 -10.27 -16.37 31.67
C LEU A 47 -10.59 -15.47 30.47
N ILE A 48 -9.82 -14.40 30.25
CA ILE A 48 -9.80 -13.72 28.94
C ILE A 48 -9.03 -14.66 28.00
N PRO A 49 -9.68 -15.35 27.03
CA PRO A 49 -8.92 -16.08 26.02
C PRO A 49 -8.00 -15.08 25.33
N PRO A 50 -6.72 -15.41 25.08
CA PRO A 50 -5.83 -14.49 24.36
C PRO A 50 -6.54 -14.12 23.07
N LEU A 51 -6.79 -12.82 22.88
CA LEU A 51 -7.47 -12.30 21.69
C LEU A 51 -6.81 -12.98 20.49
N PRO A 52 -7.57 -13.73 19.67
CA PRO A 52 -6.96 -14.46 18.56
C PRO A 52 -6.15 -13.44 17.77
N PRO A 53 -4.86 -13.74 17.49
CA PRO A 53 -3.95 -12.76 16.91
C PRO A 53 -4.66 -12.18 15.69
N LYS A 54 -4.95 -10.85 15.74
CA LYS A 54 -5.88 -10.18 14.81
C LYS A 54 -5.63 -10.76 13.43
N ASN A 55 -6.63 -11.50 12.93
CA ASN A 55 -6.48 -12.29 11.72
C ASN A 55 -5.86 -11.37 10.67
N VAL A 56 -4.62 -11.68 10.26
CA VAL A 56 -3.95 -10.90 9.23
C VAL A 56 -4.68 -11.30 7.95
N ASP A 57 -5.79 -10.61 7.71
CA ASP A 57 -6.78 -11.01 6.75
C ASP A 57 -6.10 -11.14 5.39
N LYS A 58 -6.22 -12.35 4.81
CA LYS A 58 -5.63 -12.68 3.51
C LYS A 58 -5.94 -11.54 2.53
N PRO A 59 -4.94 -11.04 1.79
CA PRO A 59 -4.97 -9.70 1.19
C PRO A 59 -5.97 -9.62 0.03
N SER A 60 -7.23 -9.37 0.34
CA SER A 60 -8.30 -9.21 -0.64
C SER A 60 -8.32 -7.82 -1.29
N LEU A 61 -7.50 -6.87 -0.79
CA LEU A 61 -7.38 -5.51 -1.30
C LEU A 61 -5.94 -4.98 -1.21
N LEU A 62 -4.99 -5.57 -1.97
CA LEU A 62 -3.70 -4.92 -2.20
C LEU A 62 -3.89 -3.53 -2.79
N GLN A 63 -3.13 -2.55 -2.30
CA GLN A 63 -3.26 -1.18 -2.78
C GLN A 63 -2.62 -1.07 -4.18
N PRO A 64 -3.32 -0.50 -5.18
CA PRO A 64 -2.73 -0.26 -6.49
C PRO A 64 -1.64 0.82 -6.41
N ARG A 65 -0.69 0.77 -7.36
CA ARG A 65 0.44 1.71 -7.53
C ARG A 65 1.39 1.76 -6.32
N VAL A 66 1.77 0.59 -5.81
CA VAL A 66 2.77 0.45 -4.74
C VAL A 66 4.13 0.08 -5.32
N VAL A 67 5.16 0.83 -4.93
CA VAL A 67 6.57 0.51 -5.19
C VAL A 67 7.13 -0.20 -3.96
N VAL A 68 7.51 -1.46 -4.11
CA VAL A 68 8.22 -2.24 -3.08
C VAL A 68 9.72 -2.15 -3.37
N PHE A 69 10.49 -1.57 -2.43
CA PHE A 69 11.91 -1.31 -2.61
C PHE A 69 12.73 -1.56 -1.35
N ASP A 70 14.04 -1.64 -1.53
CA ASP A 70 15.00 -1.85 -0.46
C ASP A 70 15.29 -0.56 0.34
N GLY A 71 14.81 -0.50 1.58
CA GLY A 71 14.88 0.66 2.47
C GLY A 71 16.26 0.94 3.09
N VAL A 72 17.22 0.02 3.00
CA VAL A 72 18.58 0.24 3.54
C VAL A 72 19.58 0.82 2.54
N CYS A 73 19.21 0.95 1.27
CA CYS A 73 20.11 1.43 0.23
C CYS A 73 19.93 2.93 -0.05
N HIS A 74 21.02 3.70 0.04
CA HIS A 74 21.00 5.14 -0.24
C HIS A 74 20.53 5.49 -1.66
N LEU A 75 20.91 4.70 -2.68
CA LEU A 75 20.45 4.92 -4.06
C LEU A 75 18.93 4.76 -4.17
N CYS A 76 18.37 3.69 -3.59
CA CYS A 76 16.94 3.42 -3.63
C CYS A 76 16.15 4.46 -2.84
N HIS A 77 16.62 4.83 -1.63
CA HIS A 77 16.03 5.89 -0.83
C HIS A 77 16.06 7.24 -1.55
N SER A 78 17.19 7.62 -2.17
CA SER A 78 17.31 8.87 -2.95
C SER A 78 16.36 8.88 -4.16
N GLY A 79 16.25 7.76 -4.86
CA GLY A 79 15.29 7.59 -5.96
C GLY A 79 13.84 7.74 -5.50
N VAL A 80 13.45 7.10 -4.39
CA VAL A 80 12.10 7.22 -3.81
C VAL A 80 11.81 8.66 -3.37
N LYS A 81 12.75 9.33 -2.69
CA LYS A 81 12.65 10.74 -2.30
C LYS A 81 12.45 11.66 -3.51
N TRP A 82 13.15 11.39 -4.62
CA TRP A 82 12.95 12.09 -5.89
C TRP A 82 11.56 11.83 -6.50
N VAL A 83 11.08 10.58 -6.52
CA VAL A 83 9.72 10.27 -7.02
C VAL A 83 8.66 10.96 -6.14
N ILE A 84 8.82 10.99 -4.82
CA ILE A 84 7.88 11.66 -3.89
C ILE A 84 7.83 13.17 -4.13
N SER A 85 8.97 13.83 -4.41
CA SER A 85 9.00 15.28 -4.66
C SER A 85 8.45 15.66 -6.05
N VAL A 86 8.55 14.79 -7.04
CA VAL A 86 8.01 15.00 -8.40
C VAL A 86 6.54 14.59 -8.52
N ASP A 87 6.06 13.58 -7.80
CA ASP A 87 4.67 13.12 -7.78
C ASP A 87 3.74 14.08 -7.01
N LYS A 88 3.48 15.26 -7.60
CA LYS A 88 2.59 16.29 -7.04
C LYS A 88 1.16 15.79 -6.78
N TYR A 89 0.73 14.75 -7.49
CA TYR A 89 -0.64 14.21 -7.43
C TYR A 89 -0.82 13.07 -6.42
N ARG A 90 0.25 12.68 -5.70
CA ARG A 90 0.26 11.58 -4.72
C ARG A 90 -0.30 10.26 -5.28
N LYS A 91 -0.06 9.97 -6.56
CA LYS A 91 -0.57 8.77 -7.25
C LYS A 91 0.15 7.48 -6.85
N ILE A 92 1.39 7.60 -6.37
CA ILE A 92 2.30 6.47 -6.11
C ILE A 92 2.52 6.35 -4.61
N LYS A 93 2.45 5.12 -4.13
CA LYS A 93 2.69 4.71 -2.75
C LYS A 93 3.94 3.84 -2.68
N PHE A 94 4.53 3.74 -1.50
CA PHE A 94 5.78 3.02 -1.26
C PHE A 94 5.64 2.01 -0.14
N CYS A 95 6.47 0.97 -0.17
CA CYS A 95 6.59 -0.03 0.88
C CYS A 95 8.06 -0.42 1.03
N CYS A 96 8.57 -0.50 2.25
CA CYS A 96 9.90 -1.03 2.51
C CYS A 96 9.86 -2.56 2.43
N LEU A 97 10.81 -3.16 1.73
CA LEU A 97 10.95 -4.63 1.62
C LEU A 97 11.17 -5.32 2.98
N GLN A 98 11.69 -4.57 3.95
CA GLN A 98 11.93 -4.99 5.32
C GLN A 98 10.65 -5.08 6.19
N SER A 99 9.53 -4.48 5.76
CA SER A 99 8.24 -4.52 6.47
C SER A 99 7.49 -5.84 6.20
N LYS A 100 6.61 -6.25 7.13
CA LYS A 100 5.67 -7.36 6.92
C LYS A 100 4.60 -7.02 5.88
N ALA A 101 4.20 -5.75 5.80
CA ALA A 101 3.28 -5.26 4.77
C ALA A 101 3.78 -5.49 3.32
N ALA A 102 5.07 -5.76 3.10
CA ALA A 102 5.60 -6.13 1.79
C ALA A 102 5.28 -7.59 1.39
N GLU A 103 5.19 -8.52 2.34
CA GLU A 103 4.96 -9.96 2.12
C GLU A 103 3.78 -10.25 1.16
N PRO A 104 2.58 -9.69 1.36
CA PRO A 104 1.45 -9.95 0.46
C PRO A 104 1.64 -9.39 -0.96
N TYR A 105 2.49 -8.38 -1.18
CA TYR A 105 2.84 -7.92 -2.54
C TYR A 105 3.86 -8.83 -3.21
N LEU A 106 4.79 -9.42 -2.44
CA LEU A 106 5.78 -10.38 -2.94
C LEU A 106 5.10 -11.68 -3.41
N GLU A 107 4.24 -12.24 -2.55
CA GLU A 107 3.40 -13.41 -2.88
C GLU A 107 2.55 -13.15 -4.12
N TYR A 108 1.92 -11.98 -4.20
CA TYR A 108 1.06 -11.60 -5.32
C TYR A 108 1.79 -11.52 -6.66
N CYS A 109 3.01 -10.99 -6.65
CA CYS A 109 3.84 -10.90 -7.84
C CYS A 109 4.63 -12.19 -8.14
N GLY A 110 4.60 -13.19 -7.25
CA GLY A 110 5.36 -14.43 -7.38
C GLY A 110 6.88 -14.24 -7.32
N VAL A 111 7.35 -13.26 -6.56
CA VAL A 111 8.78 -12.86 -6.47
C VAL A 111 9.35 -13.08 -5.08
N THR A 112 10.64 -13.41 -4.97
CA THR A 112 11.29 -13.58 -3.66
C THR A 112 11.88 -12.26 -3.12
N ARG A 113 12.13 -12.19 -1.81
CA ARG A 113 12.81 -11.03 -1.20
C ARG A 113 14.17 -10.76 -1.84
N GLU A 114 14.91 -11.79 -2.21
CA GLU A 114 16.24 -11.72 -2.83
C GLU A 114 16.21 -11.18 -4.26
N GLU A 115 15.10 -11.35 -4.97
CA GLU A 115 14.85 -10.71 -6.26
C GLU A 115 14.57 -9.22 -6.07
N VAL A 116 13.70 -8.86 -5.13
CA VAL A 116 13.33 -7.46 -4.87
C VAL A 116 14.50 -6.66 -4.26
N LEU A 117 15.37 -7.31 -3.49
CA LEU A 117 16.67 -6.76 -3.07
C LEU A 117 17.59 -6.43 -4.24
N ARG A 118 17.47 -7.10 -5.40
CA ARG A 118 18.27 -6.76 -6.59
C ARG A 118 17.55 -5.80 -7.52
N ARG A 119 16.23 -5.91 -7.62
CA ARG A 119 15.38 -5.23 -8.59
C ARG A 119 14.06 -4.85 -7.93
N PHE A 120 13.86 -3.56 -7.63
CA PHE A 120 12.61 -3.13 -7.00
C PHE A 120 11.39 -3.46 -7.88
N VAL A 121 10.23 -3.60 -7.23
CA VAL A 121 8.97 -4.03 -7.85
C VAL A 121 7.97 -2.89 -7.83
N PHE A 122 7.20 -2.77 -8.91
CA PHE A 122 6.04 -1.88 -8.98
C PHE A 122 4.78 -2.71 -9.22
N VAL A 123 3.84 -2.62 -8.29
CA VAL A 123 2.53 -3.26 -8.36
C VAL A 123 1.53 -2.20 -8.80
N GLU A 124 1.14 -2.22 -10.06
CA GLU A 124 0.26 -1.21 -10.63
C GLU A 124 -1.20 -1.45 -10.21
N GLY A 125 -1.61 -2.72 -10.20
CA GLY A 125 -2.98 -3.15 -9.93
C GLY A 125 -3.13 -4.67 -10.17
N PRO A 126 -4.37 -5.18 -10.26
CA PRO A 126 -4.60 -6.61 -10.39
C PRO A 126 -3.95 -7.20 -11.64
N GLY A 127 -3.15 -8.26 -11.45
CA GLY A 127 -2.39 -8.96 -12.49
C GLY A 127 -1.18 -8.21 -13.06
N SER A 128 -0.88 -7.00 -12.56
CA SER A 128 0.10 -6.09 -13.17
C SER A 128 1.26 -5.78 -12.22
N CYS A 129 2.25 -6.68 -12.23
CA CYS A 129 3.53 -6.52 -11.52
C CYS A 129 4.68 -6.29 -12.51
N TYR A 130 5.49 -5.27 -12.27
CA TYR A 130 6.68 -4.95 -13.05
C TYR A 130 7.93 -4.96 -12.16
N GLN A 131 9.08 -5.27 -12.76
CA GLN A 131 10.37 -5.30 -12.06
C GLN A 131 11.40 -4.40 -12.75
N ALA A 132 12.47 -4.06 -12.03
CA ALA A 132 13.69 -3.46 -12.57
C ALA A 132 13.45 -2.19 -13.40
N SER A 133 14.06 -2.11 -14.59
CA SER A 133 13.91 -0.95 -15.49
C SER A 133 12.48 -0.75 -16.00
N THR A 134 11.69 -1.82 -16.10
CA THR A 134 10.28 -1.73 -16.51
C THR A 134 9.43 -1.13 -15.40
N ALA A 135 9.67 -1.52 -14.13
CA ALA A 135 9.05 -0.87 -12.97
C ALA A 135 9.40 0.62 -12.91
N ALA A 136 10.68 0.99 -13.13
CA ALA A 136 11.12 2.38 -13.16
C ALA A 136 10.38 3.22 -14.19
N LEU A 137 10.27 2.72 -15.44
CA LEU A 137 9.61 3.46 -16.52
C LEU A 137 8.09 3.55 -16.33
N GLN A 138 7.45 2.53 -15.75
CA GLN A 138 6.03 2.60 -15.39
C GLN A 138 5.78 3.63 -14.27
N VAL A 139 6.59 3.63 -13.21
CA VAL A 139 6.57 4.66 -12.15
C VAL A 139 6.72 6.07 -12.74
N ILE A 140 7.64 6.25 -13.69
CA ILE A 140 7.88 7.53 -14.35
C ILE A 140 6.70 7.95 -15.25
N SER A 141 5.99 7.01 -15.90
CA SER A 141 4.82 7.33 -16.72
C SER A 141 3.70 8.03 -15.93
N TYR A 142 3.57 7.71 -14.64
CA TYR A 142 2.56 8.27 -13.74
C TYR A 142 2.84 9.71 -13.27
N LEU A 143 4.10 10.15 -13.37
CA LEU A 143 4.56 11.50 -12.99
C LEU A 143 3.98 12.59 -13.93
N PRO A 144 3.97 13.87 -13.51
CA PRO A 144 3.63 14.96 -14.42
C PRO A 144 4.61 15.08 -15.60
N LEU A 145 4.16 15.71 -16.68
CA LEU A 145 5.06 16.20 -17.73
C LEU A 145 6.04 17.25 -17.15
N PRO A 146 7.30 17.30 -17.61
CA PRO A 146 7.86 16.55 -18.74
C PRO A 146 8.29 15.12 -18.42
N TYR A 147 8.36 14.71 -17.14
CA TYR A 147 8.95 13.42 -16.74
C TYR A 147 8.23 12.20 -17.33
N SER A 148 6.90 12.25 -17.46
CA SER A 148 6.13 11.19 -18.14
C SER A 148 6.62 10.89 -19.56
N ALA A 149 7.18 11.87 -20.28
CA ALA A 149 7.74 11.64 -21.62
C ALA A 149 8.97 10.72 -21.62
N LEU A 150 9.69 10.59 -20.50
CA LEU A 150 10.78 9.62 -20.35
C LEU A 150 10.26 8.17 -20.38
N SER A 151 8.96 7.92 -20.15
CA SER A 151 8.37 6.59 -20.38
C SER A 151 8.45 6.15 -21.86
N ALA A 152 8.65 7.07 -22.81
CA ALA A 152 8.95 6.73 -24.21
C ALA A 152 10.24 5.91 -24.36
N PHE A 153 11.15 5.93 -23.38
CA PHE A 153 12.28 5.00 -23.34
C PHE A 153 11.84 3.53 -23.26
N LEU A 154 10.55 3.21 -23.03
CA LEU A 154 9.96 1.87 -23.21
C LEU A 154 10.14 1.29 -24.63
N ILE A 155 10.47 2.12 -25.63
CA ILE A 155 10.83 1.68 -27.00
C ILE A 155 12.15 0.89 -27.06
N ILE A 156 13.11 1.15 -26.14
CA ILE A 156 14.39 0.43 -26.09
C ILE A 156 14.16 -1.09 -25.86
N PRO A 157 14.96 -2.01 -26.45
CA PRO A 157 14.88 -3.43 -26.12
C PRO A 157 15.04 -3.71 -24.61
N LYS A 158 14.13 -4.49 -24.03
CA LYS A 158 14.20 -4.95 -22.62
C LYS A 158 15.61 -5.44 -22.19
N PRO A 159 16.33 -6.30 -22.92
CA PRO A 159 17.64 -6.79 -22.48
C PRO A 159 18.69 -5.68 -22.32
N LEU A 160 18.65 -4.62 -23.13
CA LEU A 160 19.61 -3.51 -23.04
C LEU A 160 19.35 -2.68 -21.78
N ARG A 161 18.11 -2.28 -21.53
CA ARG A 161 17.74 -1.53 -20.31
C ARG A 161 17.99 -2.33 -19.03
N ASP A 162 17.72 -3.63 -19.03
CA ASP A 162 17.90 -4.49 -17.85
C ASP A 162 19.38 -4.80 -17.61
N SER A 163 20.21 -4.90 -18.66
CA SER A 163 21.68 -5.01 -18.51
C SER A 163 22.30 -3.79 -17.83
N VAL A 164 21.87 -2.58 -18.22
CA VAL A 164 22.32 -1.33 -17.58
C VAL A 164 21.80 -1.25 -16.14
N TYR A 165 20.53 -1.61 -15.91
CA TYR A 165 19.95 -1.68 -14.57
C TYR A 165 20.73 -2.65 -13.67
N ASP A 166 20.99 -3.88 -14.14
CA ASP A 166 21.70 -4.91 -13.39
C ASP A 166 23.15 -4.52 -13.10
N TYR A 167 23.80 -3.76 -14.00
CA TYR A 167 25.13 -3.20 -13.74
C TYR A 167 25.09 -2.19 -12.58
N VAL A 168 24.14 -1.25 -12.58
CA VAL A 168 23.96 -0.30 -11.47
C VAL A 168 23.55 -1.02 -10.18
N ALA A 169 22.64 -1.99 -10.26
CA ALA A 169 22.14 -2.73 -9.11
C ALA A 169 23.23 -3.57 -8.39
N LYS A 170 24.26 -4.03 -9.14
CA LYS A 170 25.43 -4.70 -8.57
C LYS A 170 26.33 -3.74 -7.79
N HIS A 171 26.61 -2.56 -8.34
CA HIS A 171 27.55 -1.58 -7.75
C HIS A 171 26.88 -0.58 -6.79
N ARG A 172 25.54 -0.61 -6.62
CA ARG A 172 24.80 0.39 -5.83
C ARG A 172 25.30 0.55 -4.40
N TYR A 173 25.73 -0.54 -3.77
CA TYR A 173 26.26 -0.52 -2.41
C TYR A 173 27.71 -0.03 -2.33
N ASP A 174 28.51 -0.26 -3.36
CA ASP A 174 29.91 0.18 -3.40
C ASP A 174 30.00 1.68 -3.72
N TRP A 175 29.08 2.21 -4.53
CA TRP A 175 29.06 3.61 -4.94
C TRP A 175 28.27 4.53 -4.00
N PHE A 176 27.14 4.05 -3.45
CA PHE A 176 26.25 4.86 -2.61
C PHE A 176 26.19 4.40 -1.15
N GLY A 177 26.76 3.24 -0.82
CA GLY A 177 26.69 2.66 0.53
C GLY A 177 25.36 1.97 0.84
N LYS A 178 25.28 1.49 2.09
CA LYS A 178 24.07 0.96 2.73
C LYS A 178 24.09 1.31 4.22
N GLU A 179 22.91 1.41 4.80
CA GLU A 179 22.70 1.61 6.23
C GLU A 179 22.31 0.30 6.92
N ASN A 180 22.46 0.24 8.25
CA ASN A 180 22.05 -0.93 9.04
C ASN A 180 20.55 -0.92 9.39
N GLN A 181 19.89 0.23 9.23
CA GLN A 181 18.47 0.45 9.50
C GLN A 181 17.80 1.12 8.29
N CYS A 182 16.48 1.02 8.19
CA CYS A 182 15.73 1.62 7.09
C CYS A 182 15.87 3.15 7.11
N ILE A 183 16.41 3.74 6.04
CA ILE A 183 16.73 5.18 5.97
C ILE A 183 15.46 6.03 6.08
N VAL A 184 14.33 5.50 5.59
CA VAL A 184 13.01 6.15 5.62
C VAL A 184 12.58 6.54 7.03
N MET A 185 12.99 5.79 8.07
CA MET A 185 12.70 6.10 9.48
C MET A 185 13.21 7.48 9.94
N LYS A 186 14.20 8.06 9.23
CA LYS A 186 14.78 9.36 9.55
C LYS A 186 13.95 10.54 9.00
N GLU A 187 13.06 10.30 8.02
CA GLU A 187 12.33 11.35 7.29
C GLU A 187 10.81 11.20 7.45
N GLN A 188 10.31 11.58 8.63
CA GLN A 188 8.90 11.41 9.04
C GLN A 188 7.88 11.99 8.02
N GLU A 189 8.22 13.10 7.35
CA GLU A 189 7.37 13.74 6.34
C GLU A 189 7.09 12.87 5.10
N LEU A 190 7.98 11.91 4.80
CA LEU A 190 7.80 10.98 3.67
C LEU A 190 6.81 9.86 4.00
N LEU A 191 6.62 9.51 5.28
CA LEU A 191 5.85 8.35 5.73
C LEU A 191 4.36 8.39 5.36
N ASP A 192 3.80 9.58 5.09
CA ASP A 192 2.45 9.73 4.52
C ASP A 192 2.27 9.03 3.16
N ARG A 193 3.38 8.71 2.46
CA ARG A 193 3.39 7.97 1.20
C ARG A 193 3.56 6.47 1.36
N PHE A 194 3.85 6.00 2.57
CA PHE A 194 4.20 4.62 2.87
C PHE A 194 2.99 3.85 3.40
N ILE A 195 2.77 2.65 2.88
CA ILE A 195 1.67 1.77 3.33
C ILE A 195 1.99 1.06 4.65
N ASP A 196 3.28 0.99 4.99
CA ASP A 196 3.89 0.36 6.15
C ASP A 196 4.20 1.37 7.29
N ARG A 197 3.64 2.59 7.24
CA ARG A 197 3.97 3.66 8.17
C ARG A 197 3.73 3.28 9.64
N GLU A 198 2.68 2.53 9.95
CA GLU A 198 2.41 2.03 11.31
C GLU A 198 3.50 1.07 11.81
N GLU A 199 3.99 0.16 10.97
CA GLU A 199 5.07 -0.77 11.33
C GLU A 199 6.40 -0.04 11.51
N ILE A 200 6.69 0.91 10.62
CA ILE A 200 7.89 1.75 10.67
C ILE A 200 7.93 2.56 11.98
N ILE A 201 6.81 3.20 12.36
CA ILE A 201 6.72 4.02 13.58
C ILE A 201 6.69 3.15 14.85
N GLY A 202 6.05 1.98 14.80
CA GLY A 202 5.93 1.06 15.93
C GLY A 202 7.18 0.23 16.24
N SER A 203 8.23 0.30 15.40
CA SER A 203 9.50 -0.44 15.59
C SER A 203 10.58 0.38 16.33
N LYS A 204 10.16 1.34 17.17
CA LYS A 204 11.02 2.34 17.83
C LYS A 204 11.15 2.11 19.34
#